data_AF-G6C5U7-F1
#
_entry.id   AF-G6C5U7-F1
#
_cell.length_a   1.000
_cell.length_b   1.000
_cell.length_c   1.000
_cell.angle_alpha   90.00
_cell.angle_beta   90.00
_cell.angle_gamma   90.00
#
_symmetry.space_group_name_H-M   'P 1'
#
loop_
_entity.id
_entity.type
_entity.pdbx_description
1 polymer ?
#
loop_
_entity_poly.entity_id
_entity_poly.type
_entity_poly.pdbx_seq_one_letter_code
_entity_poly.pdbx_strand_id
1 'polypeptide(L)'
;MKKFLLLAVLAVSASAFAANTADLVGELQALDAEYQNLASQEEARFNEERAQADAARQALAQNEQVYNELSQRAQRLQAEANTRFYKSQYQDLASKYEDALKKLEAEMEQQKGIISDFEKIQALRAGN
;
A
#
# COMPACT_ATOMS: atom_id res chain seq x y z
N MET A 1 -36.93 -1.16 -2.43
CA MET A 1 -38.37 -1.41 -2.15
C MET A 1 -38.60 -1.34 -0.65
N LYS A 2 -39.73 -0.78 -0.18
CA LYS A 2 -40.27 -0.85 1.22
C LYS A 2 -39.29 -0.29 2.30
N LYS A 3 -39.44 0.90 2.89
CA LYS A 3 -40.62 1.52 3.56
C LYS A 3 -41.35 0.55 4.52
N PHE A 4 -40.84 0.47 5.76
CA PHE A 4 -41.41 -0.08 7.01
C PHE A 4 -40.27 0.04 8.06
N LEU A 5 -40.40 0.31 9.37
CA LEU A 5 -41.42 0.79 10.35
C LEU A 5 -40.58 1.45 11.50
N LEU A 6 -41.05 2.26 12.46
CA LEU A 6 -42.35 2.81 12.87
C LEU A 6 -42.07 4.14 13.63
N LEU A 7 -43.02 5.09 13.66
CA LEU A 7 -42.93 6.32 14.47
C LEU A 7 -43.84 6.17 15.71
N ALA A 8 -43.25 5.94 16.88
CA ALA A 8 -43.97 5.79 18.15
C ALA A 8 -43.84 7.09 18.98
N VAL A 9 -44.85 7.97 18.88
CA VAL A 9 -44.93 9.17 19.72
C VAL A 9 -45.45 8.78 21.10
N LEU A 10 -44.55 8.69 22.07
CA LEU A 10 -44.89 8.56 23.49
C LEU A 10 -45.17 9.95 24.06
N ALA A 11 -46.34 10.12 24.69
CA ALA A 11 -46.73 11.36 25.34
C ALA A 11 -45.93 11.55 26.65
N VAL A 12 -44.75 12.17 26.54
CA VAL A 12 -43.92 12.55 27.68
C VAL A 12 -44.09 14.05 27.94
N SER A 13 -44.10 14.43 29.23
CA SER A 13 -44.19 15.82 29.67
C SER A 13 -43.00 16.65 29.17
N ALA A 14 -43.25 17.90 28.80
CA ALA A 14 -42.26 18.77 28.14
C ALA A 14 -40.94 18.95 28.94
N SER A 15 -40.99 18.84 30.27
CA SER A 15 -39.82 18.90 31.15
C SER A 15 -38.94 17.65 31.12
N ALA A 16 -39.51 16.46 30.84
CA ALA A 16 -38.74 15.23 30.69
C ALA A 16 -38.23 15.05 29.25
N PHE A 17 -38.97 15.53 28.24
CA PHE A 17 -38.45 15.62 26.87
C PHE A 17 -37.20 16.50 26.78
N ALA A 18 -37.18 17.66 27.46
CA ALA A 18 -36.07 18.61 27.36
C ALA A 18 -34.72 18.07 27.89
N ALA A 19 -34.73 17.28 28.96
CA ALA A 19 -33.52 16.60 29.45
C ALA A 19 -33.08 15.52 28.45
N ASN A 20 -34.02 14.66 28.03
CA ASN A 20 -33.73 13.56 27.12
C ASN A 20 -33.34 14.01 25.69
N THR A 21 -33.71 15.23 25.26
CA THR A 21 -33.19 15.82 24.00
C THR A 21 -31.86 16.51 24.17
N ALA A 22 -31.53 17.08 25.34
CA ALA A 22 -30.19 17.58 25.61
C ALA A 22 -29.16 16.43 25.61
N ASP A 23 -29.48 15.31 26.27
CA ASP A 23 -28.64 14.10 26.27
C ASP A 23 -28.48 13.51 24.86
N LEU A 24 -29.57 13.40 24.08
CA LEU A 24 -29.54 12.93 22.69
C LEU A 24 -28.72 13.85 21.77
N VAL A 25 -28.78 15.17 21.95
CA VAL A 25 -27.96 16.11 21.17
C VAL A 25 -26.48 15.96 21.53
N GLY A 26 -26.15 15.71 22.79
CA GLY A 26 -24.78 15.39 23.22
C GLY A 26 -24.26 14.09 22.61
N GLU A 27 -25.08 13.03 22.59
CA GLU A 27 -24.75 11.74 21.95
C GLU A 27 -24.50 11.91 20.44
N LEU A 28 -25.36 12.65 19.74
CA LEU A 28 -25.18 12.92 18.30
C LEU A 28 -23.93 13.77 18.01
N GLN A 29 -23.57 14.72 18.88
CA GLN A 29 -22.34 15.50 18.77
C GLN A 29 -21.08 14.64 19.01
N ALA A 30 -21.13 13.69 19.95
CA ALA A 30 -20.05 12.73 20.16
C ALA A 30 -19.88 11.81 18.94
N LEU A 31 -20.97 11.30 18.37
CA LEU A 31 -20.94 10.46 17.17
C LEU A 31 -20.41 11.19 15.93
N ASP A 32 -20.75 12.47 15.73
CA ASP A 32 -20.15 13.26 14.63
C ASP A 32 -18.65 13.46 14.88
N ALA A 33 -18.22 13.76 16.10
CA ALA A 33 -16.79 13.88 16.42
C ALA A 33 -16.02 12.56 16.19
N GLU A 34 -16.60 11.40 16.53
CA GLU A 34 -16.05 10.09 16.22
C GLU A 34 -15.97 9.84 14.71
N TYR A 35 -17.00 10.20 13.95
CA TYR A 35 -17.02 10.09 12.49
C TYR A 35 -15.94 10.95 11.83
N GLN A 36 -15.79 12.23 12.22
CA GLN A 36 -14.74 13.11 11.68
C GLN A 36 -13.34 12.57 12.01
N ASN A 37 -13.15 12.04 13.22
CA ASN A 37 -11.90 11.42 13.62
C ASN A 37 -11.58 10.19 12.75
N LEU A 38 -12.54 9.27 12.59
CA LEU A 38 -12.38 8.08 11.74
C LEU A 38 -12.06 8.45 10.28
N ALA A 39 -12.77 9.43 9.72
CA ALA A 39 -12.50 9.93 8.36
C ALA A 39 -11.09 10.50 8.22
N SER A 40 -10.60 11.25 9.23
CA SER A 40 -9.22 11.78 9.21
C SER A 40 -8.15 10.69 9.35
N GLN A 41 -8.41 9.63 10.14
CA GLN A 41 -7.50 8.49 10.25
C GLN A 41 -7.41 7.68 8.96
N GLU A 42 -8.54 7.45 8.28
CA GLU A 42 -8.59 6.75 6.99
C GLU A 42 -7.85 7.54 5.90
N GLU A 43 -7.98 8.86 5.87
CA GLU A 43 -7.24 9.72 4.94
C GLU A 43 -5.73 9.78 5.27
N ALA A 44 -5.36 9.84 6.56
CA ALA A 44 -3.96 9.79 6.96
C ALA A 44 -3.30 8.47 6.54
N ARG A 45 -3.96 7.33 6.79
CA ARG A 45 -3.49 6.00 6.40
C ARG A 45 -3.37 5.85 4.89
N PHE A 46 -4.35 6.31 4.12
CA PHE A 46 -4.28 6.27 2.65
C PHE A 46 -3.09 7.07 2.10
N ASN A 47 -2.78 8.24 2.69
CA ASN A 47 -1.63 9.03 2.28
C ASN A 47 -0.29 8.40 2.70
N GLU A 48 -0.25 7.65 3.80
CA GLU A 48 0.93 6.85 4.18
C GLU A 48 1.17 5.72 3.15
N GLU A 49 0.15 4.92 2.85
CA GLU A 49 0.24 3.83 1.86
C GLU A 49 0.60 4.36 0.46
N ARG A 50 0.09 5.55 0.10
CA ARG A 50 0.50 6.26 -1.12
C ARG A 50 1.99 6.61 -1.12
N ALA A 51 2.50 7.17 -0.02
CA ALA A 51 3.91 7.55 0.08
C ALA A 51 4.82 6.31 0.00
N GLN A 52 4.41 5.19 0.61
CA GLN A 52 5.10 3.90 0.49
C GLN A 52 5.11 3.38 -0.95
N ALA A 53 3.97 3.44 -1.65
CA ALA A 53 3.87 3.04 -3.06
C ALA A 53 4.68 3.94 -4.01
N ASP A 54 4.68 5.25 -3.79
CA ASP A 54 5.47 6.19 -4.60
C ASP A 54 6.98 6.02 -4.37
N ALA A 55 7.41 5.70 -3.14
CA ALA A 55 8.80 5.29 -2.85
C ALA A 55 9.15 3.95 -3.51
N ALA A 56 8.25 2.95 -3.45
CA ALA A 56 8.43 1.66 -4.11
C ALA A 56 8.53 1.79 -5.64
N ARG A 57 7.76 2.69 -6.28
CA ARG A 57 7.85 3.00 -7.72
C ARG A 57 9.24 3.54 -8.09
N GLN A 58 9.78 4.47 -7.30
CA GLN A 58 11.11 5.04 -7.55
C GLN A 58 12.22 4.00 -7.38
N ALA A 59 12.15 3.20 -6.30
CA ALA A 59 13.11 2.14 -6.04
C ALA A 59 13.06 1.03 -7.10
N LEU A 60 11.86 0.62 -7.54
CA LEU A 60 11.66 -0.35 -8.60
C LEU A 60 12.29 0.10 -9.93
N ALA A 61 12.02 1.34 -10.36
CA ALA A 61 12.59 1.88 -11.59
C ALA A 61 14.13 1.93 -11.56
N GLN A 62 14.72 2.23 -10.39
CA GLN A 62 16.17 2.18 -10.21
C GLN A 62 16.71 0.74 -10.21
N ASN A 63 16.04 -0.17 -9.51
CA ASN A 63 16.40 -1.59 -9.42
C ASN A 63 16.32 -2.29 -10.78
N GLU A 64 15.32 -1.97 -11.61
CA GLU A 64 15.21 -2.48 -12.98
C GLU A 64 16.37 -2.03 -13.88
N GLN A 65 16.85 -0.78 -13.75
CA GLN A 65 18.05 -0.32 -14.48
C GLN A 65 19.30 -1.10 -14.04
N VAL A 66 19.53 -1.20 -12.73
CA VAL A 66 20.66 -1.94 -12.16
C VAL A 66 20.61 -3.42 -12.56
N TYR A 67 19.44 -4.06 -12.49
CA TYR A 67 19.24 -5.46 -12.88
C TYR A 67 19.63 -5.69 -14.34
N ASN A 68 19.19 -4.83 -15.25
CA ASN A 68 19.50 -4.93 -16.68
C ASN A 68 21.01 -4.79 -16.95
N GLU A 69 21.68 -3.80 -16.36
CA GLU A 69 23.13 -3.59 -16.53
C GLU A 69 23.96 -4.76 -15.97
N LEU A 70 23.61 -5.24 -14.77
CA LEU A 70 24.32 -6.31 -14.10
C LEU A 70 24.06 -7.68 -14.74
N SER A 71 22.85 -7.94 -15.23
CA SER A 71 22.52 -9.14 -16.01
C SER A 71 23.34 -9.22 -17.30
N GLN A 72 23.43 -8.13 -18.06
CA GLN A 72 24.31 -8.06 -19.24
C GLN A 72 25.80 -8.21 -18.90
N ARG A 73 26.23 -7.81 -17.70
CA ARG A 73 27.61 -8.02 -17.23
C ARG A 73 27.86 -9.49 -16.85
N ALA A 74 26.92 -10.13 -16.16
CA ALA A 74 26.98 -11.56 -15.82
C ALA A 74 27.05 -12.44 -17.08
N GLN A 75 26.17 -12.19 -18.05
CA GLN A 75 26.15 -12.90 -19.33
C GLN A 75 27.47 -12.78 -20.11
N ARG A 76 28.05 -11.56 -20.16
CA ARG A 76 29.37 -11.34 -20.80
C ARG A 76 30.49 -12.09 -20.07
N LEU A 77 30.53 -12.05 -18.75
CA LEU A 77 31.53 -12.79 -17.96
C LEU A 77 31.46 -14.29 -18.25
N GLN A 78 30.26 -14.86 -18.32
CA GLN A 78 30.05 -16.28 -18.61
C GLN A 78 30.40 -16.65 -20.06
N ALA A 79 30.04 -15.81 -21.04
CA ALA A 79 30.36 -16.02 -22.45
C ALA A 79 31.88 -15.92 -22.71
N GLU A 80 32.55 -14.96 -22.09
CA GLU A 80 33.99 -14.76 -22.25
C GLU A 80 34.83 -15.75 -21.44
N ALA A 81 34.32 -16.35 -20.35
CA ALA A 81 35.10 -17.20 -19.44
C ALA A 81 35.94 -18.28 -20.15
N ASN A 82 35.44 -18.87 -21.23
CA ASN A 82 36.14 -19.91 -22.00
C ASN A 82 37.33 -19.41 -22.84
N THR A 83 37.44 -18.10 -23.08
CA THR A 83 38.55 -17.48 -23.85
C THR A 83 39.50 -16.66 -22.97
N ARG A 84 39.27 -16.60 -21.66
CA ARG A 84 40.06 -15.83 -20.69
C ARG A 84 41.02 -16.76 -19.92
N PHE A 85 42.24 -16.27 -19.70
CA PHE A 85 43.28 -17.00 -18.96
C PHE A 85 42.82 -17.37 -17.53
N TYR A 86 42.17 -16.45 -16.84
CA TYR A 86 41.60 -16.65 -15.50
C TYR A 86 40.17 -17.20 -15.55
N LYS A 87 39.90 -18.23 -16.36
CA LYS A 87 38.58 -18.83 -16.59
C LYS A 87 37.77 -19.02 -15.30
N SER A 88 38.34 -19.68 -14.28
CA SER A 88 37.65 -19.92 -13.00
C SER A 88 37.14 -18.62 -12.37
N GLN A 89 37.99 -17.59 -12.30
CA GLN A 89 37.61 -16.31 -11.68
C GLN A 89 36.48 -15.60 -12.45
N TYR A 90 36.42 -15.74 -13.77
CA TYR A 90 35.31 -15.22 -14.58
C TYR A 90 34.01 -15.97 -14.29
N GLN A 91 34.05 -17.30 -14.16
CA GLN A 91 32.89 -18.13 -13.80
C GLN A 91 32.43 -17.85 -12.37
N ASP A 92 33.35 -17.79 -11.41
CA ASP A 92 33.08 -17.46 -10.01
C ASP A 92 32.45 -16.06 -9.86
N LEU A 93 32.88 -15.09 -10.68
CA LEU A 93 32.31 -13.73 -10.69
C LEU A 93 30.92 -13.71 -11.37
N ALA A 94 30.73 -14.45 -12.46
CA ALA A 94 29.42 -14.60 -13.10
C ALA A 94 28.39 -15.21 -12.13
N SER A 95 28.74 -16.29 -11.43
CA SER A 95 27.87 -16.92 -10.42
C SER A 95 27.52 -15.97 -9.27
N LYS A 96 28.48 -15.17 -8.78
CA LYS A 96 28.21 -14.14 -7.76
C LYS A 96 27.24 -13.05 -8.26
N TYR A 97 27.32 -12.68 -9.54
CA TYR A 97 26.34 -11.77 -10.12
C TYR A 97 24.96 -12.41 -10.24
N GLU A 98 24.85 -13.68 -10.69
CA GLU A 98 23.56 -14.39 -10.74
C GLU A 98 22.88 -14.49 -9.36
N ASP A 99 23.63 -14.78 -8.31
CA ASP A 99 23.09 -14.86 -6.94
C ASP A 99 22.72 -13.49 -6.36
N ALA A 100 23.37 -12.41 -6.80
CA ALA A 100 22.96 -11.05 -6.46
C ALA A 100 21.70 -10.63 -7.24
N LEU A 101 21.61 -10.98 -8.53
CA LEU A 101 20.47 -10.69 -9.39
C LEU A 101 19.19 -11.36 -8.88
N LYS A 102 19.24 -12.62 -8.41
CA LYS A 102 18.09 -13.30 -7.77
C LYS A 102 17.56 -12.56 -6.53
N LYS A 103 18.44 -11.91 -5.76
CA LYS A 103 18.03 -11.11 -4.58
C LYS A 103 17.37 -9.81 -5.01
N LEU A 104 17.95 -9.15 -6.02
CA LEU A 104 17.40 -7.92 -6.59
C LEU A 104 16.03 -8.16 -7.24
N GLU A 105 15.85 -9.29 -7.94
CA GLU A 105 14.57 -9.73 -8.49
C GLU A 105 13.52 -9.95 -7.40
N ALA A 106 13.87 -10.61 -6.29
CA ALA A 106 12.96 -10.79 -5.15
C ALA A 106 12.57 -9.45 -4.48
N GLU A 107 13.49 -8.48 -4.39
CA GLU A 107 13.21 -7.12 -3.90
C GLU A 107 12.29 -6.35 -4.85
N MET A 108 12.52 -6.46 -6.17
CA MET A 108 11.65 -5.89 -7.20
C MET A 108 10.23 -6.46 -7.15
N GLU A 109 10.05 -7.76 -6.90
CA GLU A 109 8.72 -8.36 -6.73
C GLU A 109 8.03 -7.87 -5.44
N GLN A 110 8.77 -7.65 -4.35
CA GLN A 110 8.21 -7.00 -3.15
C GLN A 110 7.75 -5.57 -3.44
N GLN A 111 8.55 -4.79 -4.19
CA GLN A 111 8.20 -3.43 -4.60
C GLN A 111 6.94 -3.42 -5.49
N LYS A 112 6.83 -4.33 -6.46
CA LYS A 112 5.61 -4.51 -7.29
C LYS A 112 4.39 -4.89 -6.44
N GLY A 113 4.57 -5.71 -5.41
CA GLY A 113 3.52 -6.07 -4.45
C GLY A 113 2.93 -4.83 -3.75
N ILE A 114 3.80 -4.00 -3.14
CA ILE A 114 3.40 -2.75 -2.46
C ILE A 114 2.63 -1.83 -3.41
N ILE A 115 3.13 -1.66 -4.64
CA ILE A 115 2.49 -0.82 -5.67
C ILE A 115 1.10 -1.38 -6.03
N SER A 116 1.00 -2.69 -6.28
CA SER A 116 -0.25 -3.36 -6.64
C SER A 116 -1.30 -3.28 -5.55
N ASP A 117 -0.91 -3.40 -4.27
CA ASP A 117 -1.84 -3.30 -3.15
C ASP A 117 -2.36 -1.88 -2.96
N PHE A 118 -1.50 -0.86 -3.08
CA PHE A 118 -1.96 0.53 -3.09
C PHE A 118 -2.90 0.84 -4.27
N GLU A 119 -2.62 0.31 -5.47
CA GLU A 119 -3.48 0.52 -6.64
C GLU A 119 -4.87 -0.12 -6.48
N LYS A 120 -4.97 -1.27 -5.79
CA LYS A 120 -6.26 -1.87 -5.41
C LYS A 120 -7.02 -0.95 -4.43
N ILE A 121 -6.33 -0.42 -3.42
CA ILE A 121 -6.92 0.46 -2.39
C ILE A 121 -7.40 1.78 -3.04
N GLN A 122 -6.60 2.35 -3.94
CA GLN A 122 -6.98 3.53 -4.73
C GLN A 122 -8.21 3.26 -5.62
N ALA A 123 -8.27 2.10 -6.29
CA ALA A 123 -9.43 1.72 -7.11
C ALA A 123 -10.70 1.52 -6.27
N LEU A 124 -10.59 0.91 -5.09
CA LEU A 124 -11.71 0.76 -4.15
C LEU A 124 -12.20 2.12 -3.64
N ARG A 125 -11.29 3.05 -3.31
CA ARG A 125 -11.64 4.42 -2.90
C ARG A 125 -12.32 5.21 -4.03
N ALA A 126 -11.88 5.05 -5.28
CA ALA A 126 -12.48 5.76 -6.43
C ALA A 126 -13.83 5.18 -6.89
N GLY A 127 -14.22 4.01 -6.40
CA GLY A 127 -15.52 3.37 -6.67
C GLY A 127 -16.61 3.64 -5.63
N ASN A 128 -16.29 4.36 -4.56
CA ASN A 128 -17.21 4.80 -3.51
C ASN A 128 -17.64 6.27 -3.69
#